data_AF-A0A2P6MKT0-F1
#
_entry.id   AF-A0A2P6MKT0-F1
#
_cell.length_a   1.000
_cell.length_b   1.000
_cell.length_c   1.000
_cell.angle_alpha   90.00
_cell.angle_beta   90.00
_cell.angle_gamma   90.00
#
_symmetry.space_group_name_H-M   'P 1'
#
loop_
_entity.id
_entity.type
_entity.pdbx_description
1 polymer ?
#
loop_
_entity_poly.entity_id
_entity_poly.type
_entity_poly.pdbx_seq_one_letter_code
_entity_poly.pdbx_strand_id
1 'polypeptide(L)'
;MTWTGILLGTALLLLLQRPLYLAFLMIYGSILFKRKGKKPDNLVFSFEEMTYFVTLPNRSPHVEKAHSESYKSRTSWSGALSPSINAVFISICEKEEVRVAMMTHSRFKVPVLERMRFDGDVSEREFDMMKSCMLINRHTRSAFETEVYRQIHREDFIDVNNGKEG
;
A
#
# COMPACT_ATOMS: atom_id res chain seq x y z
N MET A 1 -11.01 -25.61 -34.07
CA MET A 1 -10.81 -24.65 -32.96
C MET A 1 -9.37 -24.19 -33.03
N THR A 2 -9.12 -22.97 -33.49
CA THR A 2 -7.75 -22.49 -33.75
C THR A 2 -7.04 -22.19 -32.43
N TRP A 3 -5.79 -22.63 -32.29
CA TRP A 3 -4.93 -22.37 -31.13
C TRP A 3 -4.82 -20.87 -30.78
N THR A 4 -4.96 -20.01 -31.79
CA THR A 4 -5.02 -18.56 -31.65
C THR A 4 -6.20 -18.08 -30.79
N GLY A 5 -7.38 -18.69 -30.92
CA GLY A 5 -8.55 -18.34 -30.12
C GLY A 5 -8.40 -18.71 -28.64
N ILE A 6 -7.72 -19.83 -28.35
CA ILE A 6 -7.45 -20.27 -26.97
C ILE A 6 -6.42 -19.35 -26.31
N LEU A 7 -5.37 -18.96 -27.02
CA LEU A 7 -4.36 -18.02 -26.51
C LEU A 7 -4.95 -16.63 -26.24
N LEU A 8 -5.81 -16.15 -27.13
CA LEU A 8 -6.44 -14.84 -26.97
C LEU A 8 -7.47 -14.85 -25.82
N GLY A 9 -8.25 -15.93 -25.69
CA GLY A 9 -9.19 -16.10 -24.57
C GLY A 9 -8.49 -16.23 -23.22
N THR A 10 -7.40 -16.97 -23.13
CA THR A 10 -6.60 -17.10 -21.89
C THR A 10 -5.90 -15.80 -21.50
N ALA A 11 -5.35 -15.05 -22.47
CA ALA A 11 -4.78 -13.73 -22.22
C ALA A 11 -5.83 -12.73 -21.68
N LEU A 12 -7.03 -12.72 -22.25
CA LEU A 12 -8.12 -11.86 -21.79
C LEU A 12 -8.55 -12.19 -20.35
N LEU A 13 -8.67 -13.48 -20.02
CA LEU A 13 -8.96 -13.95 -18.66
C LEU A 13 -7.88 -13.50 -17.65
N LEU A 14 -6.61 -13.62 -18.01
CA LEU A 14 -5.49 -13.20 -17.16
C LEU A 14 -5.46 -11.68 -16.94
N LEU A 15 -5.96 -10.88 -17.88
CA LEU A 15 -6.09 -9.43 -17.71
C LEU A 15 -7.29 -9.07 -16.82
N LEU A 16 -8.41 -9.79 -16.95
CA LEU A 16 -9.66 -9.47 -16.27
C LEU A 16 -9.67 -9.90 -14.79
N GLN A 17 -8.82 -10.86 -14.39
CA GLN A 17 -8.80 -11.37 -13.02
C GLN A 17 -8.52 -10.30 -11.94
N ARG A 18 -7.61 -9.35 -12.21
CA ARG A 18 -7.21 -8.32 -11.25
C ARG A 18 -8.32 -7.28 -10.99
N PRO A 19 -8.94 -6.67 -12.01
CA PRO A 19 -10.06 -5.75 -11.77
C PRO A 19 -11.26 -6.46 -11.14
N LEU A 20 -11.53 -7.72 -11.51
CA LEU A 20 -12.57 -8.52 -10.87
C LEU A 20 -12.27 -8.76 -9.38
N TYR A 21 -11.03 -9.12 -9.05
CA TYR A 21 -10.62 -9.29 -7.66
C TYR A 21 -10.71 -7.98 -6.86
N LEU A 22 -10.30 -6.84 -7.44
CA LEU A 22 -10.49 -5.53 -6.82
C LEU A 22 -11.96 -5.24 -6.54
N ALA A 23 -12.84 -5.47 -7.52
CA ALA A 23 -14.27 -5.27 -7.35
C ALA A 23 -14.83 -6.18 -6.25
N PHE A 24 -14.44 -7.47 -6.26
CA PHE A 24 -14.79 -8.42 -5.21
C PHE A 24 -14.34 -7.92 -3.83
N LEU A 25 -13.10 -7.47 -3.71
CA LEU A 25 -12.52 -6.99 -2.46
C LEU A 25 -13.24 -5.74 -1.94
N MET A 26 -13.59 -4.80 -2.83
CA MET A 26 -14.35 -3.59 -2.47
C MET A 26 -15.76 -3.93 -2.00
N ILE A 27 -16.48 -4.78 -2.74
CA ILE A 27 -17.85 -5.16 -2.42
C ILE A 27 -17.88 -6.00 -1.14
N TYR A 28 -17.18 -7.13 -1.14
CA TYR A 28 -17.25 -8.09 -0.04
C TYR A 28 -16.57 -7.55 1.22
N GLY A 29 -15.49 -6.77 1.06
CA GLY A 29 -14.89 -6.00 2.15
C GLY A 29 -15.88 -5.05 2.79
N SER A 30 -16.59 -4.23 2.01
CA SER A 30 -17.58 -3.29 2.55
C SER A 30 -18.70 -3.99 3.34
N ILE A 31 -19.16 -5.14 2.86
CA ILE A 31 -20.14 -5.98 3.55
C ILE A 31 -19.56 -6.47 4.88
N LEU A 32 -18.30 -6.93 4.89
CA LEU A 32 -17.66 -7.45 6.08
C LEU A 32 -17.46 -6.37 7.16
N PHE A 33 -16.98 -5.18 6.76
CA PHE A 33 -16.88 -4.03 7.65
C PHE A 33 -18.24 -3.63 8.23
N LYS A 34 -19.29 -3.58 7.38
CA LYS A 34 -20.65 -3.28 7.81
C LYS A 34 -21.18 -4.30 8.82
N ARG A 35 -20.98 -5.61 8.57
CA ARG A 35 -21.38 -6.69 9.49
C ARG A 35 -20.72 -6.58 10.86
N LYS A 36 -19.51 -6.03 10.91
CA LYS A 36 -18.75 -5.82 12.15
C LYS A 36 -18.94 -4.43 12.76
N GLY A 37 -19.84 -3.61 12.21
CA GLY A 37 -20.11 -2.26 12.70
C GLY A 37 -18.93 -1.31 12.58
N LYS A 38 -18.01 -1.55 11.64
CA LYS A 38 -16.82 -0.74 11.39
C LYS A 38 -16.92 -0.02 10.04
N LYS A 39 -16.20 1.09 9.91
CA LYS A 39 -16.00 1.80 8.64
C LYS A 39 -14.50 1.79 8.32
N PRO A 40 -14.07 1.38 7.12
CA PRO A 40 -12.65 1.34 6.76
C PRO A 40 -11.94 2.68 7.02
N ASP A 41 -12.58 3.78 6.62
CA ASP A 41 -11.99 5.13 6.70
C ASP A 41 -11.76 5.62 8.14
N ASN A 42 -12.40 4.99 9.14
CA ASN A 42 -12.30 5.39 10.54
C ASN A 42 -11.34 4.50 11.34
N LEU A 43 -10.71 3.51 10.71
CA LEU A 43 -9.78 2.62 11.40
C LEU A 43 -8.38 3.22 11.39
N VAL A 44 -7.77 3.26 12.58
CA VAL A 44 -6.38 3.65 12.75
C VAL A 44 -5.47 2.53 12.22
N PHE A 45 -4.40 2.92 11.55
CA PHE A 45 -3.35 2.05 11.05
C PHE A 45 -1.97 2.67 11.31
N SER A 46 -0.92 1.84 11.29
CA SER A 46 0.46 2.28 11.58
C SER A 46 1.30 2.43 10.30
N PHE A 47 2.24 3.37 10.34
CA PHE A 47 3.27 3.59 9.33
C PHE A 47 4.64 3.01 9.72
N GLU A 48 4.79 2.50 10.95
CA GLU A 48 6.09 2.15 11.56
C GLU A 48 6.88 1.12 10.74
N GLU A 49 6.21 0.12 10.17
CA GLU A 49 6.86 -0.93 9.40
C GLU A 49 7.01 -0.59 7.89
N MET A 50 6.83 0.69 7.52
CA MET A 50 7.05 1.14 6.15
C MET A 50 8.53 1.05 5.79
N THR A 51 8.82 0.47 4.62
CA THR A 51 10.19 0.31 4.13
C THR A 51 10.52 1.44 3.18
N TYR A 52 11.55 2.23 3.49
CA TYR A 52 12.05 3.32 2.65
C TYR A 52 13.25 2.84 1.84
N PHE A 53 13.22 3.08 0.53
CA PHE A 53 14.30 2.71 -0.40
C PHE A 53 15.31 3.84 -0.61
N VAL A 54 14.90 5.07 -0.31
CA VAL A 54 15.77 6.24 -0.30
C VAL A 54 16.12 6.57 1.13
N THR A 55 17.41 6.63 1.45
CA THR A 55 17.90 7.15 2.73
C THR A 55 17.72 8.67 2.76
N LEU A 56 17.22 9.19 3.88
CA LEU A 56 17.03 10.62 4.16
C LEU A 56 18.38 11.37 4.26
N PRO A 57 18.46 12.66 3.85
CA PRO A 57 18.00 13.17 2.56
C PRO A 57 18.97 12.68 1.48
N ASN A 58 18.44 11.93 0.50
CA ASN A 58 19.25 11.35 -0.56
C ASN A 58 19.78 12.45 -1.48
N ARG A 59 21.02 12.33 -1.96
CA ARG A 59 21.73 13.30 -2.83
C ARG A 59 21.11 13.49 -4.22
N SER A 60 19.88 13.02 -4.45
CA SER A 60 19.19 13.14 -5.73
C SER A 60 18.32 14.40 -5.73
N PRO A 61 18.67 15.45 -6.49
CA PRO A 61 17.90 16.69 -6.55
C PRO A 61 16.45 16.48 -6.99
N HIS A 62 16.16 15.36 -7.66
CA HIS A 62 14.83 14.98 -8.12
C HIS A 62 13.89 14.55 -6.98
N VAL A 63 14.43 14.01 -5.88
CA VAL A 63 13.62 13.58 -4.73
C VAL A 63 13.35 14.76 -3.80
N GLU A 64 14.37 15.59 -3.58
CA GLU A 64 14.32 16.78 -2.71
C GLU A 64 13.41 17.88 -3.25
N LYS A 65 13.35 18.05 -4.58
CA LYS A 65 12.52 19.08 -5.22
C LYS A 65 11.12 18.60 -5.59
N ALA A 66 10.79 17.35 -5.29
CA ALA A 66 9.52 16.76 -5.69
C ALA A 66 8.36 17.37 -4.89
N HIS A 67 7.34 17.85 -5.58
CA HIS A 67 6.12 18.32 -4.94
C HIS A 67 5.34 17.14 -4.34
N SER A 68 4.55 17.39 -3.30
CA SER A 68 3.71 16.36 -2.65
C SER A 68 2.79 15.65 -3.63
N GLU A 69 2.28 16.36 -4.65
CA GLU A 69 1.43 15.81 -5.70
C GLU A 69 2.16 14.82 -6.62
N SER A 70 3.49 14.88 -6.70
CA SER A 70 4.31 13.97 -7.49
C SER A 70 4.38 12.57 -6.88
N TYR A 71 4.04 12.43 -5.60
CA TYR A 71 3.99 11.15 -4.90
C TYR A 71 2.71 10.39 -5.27
N LYS A 72 2.88 9.18 -5.82
CA LYS A 72 1.77 8.32 -6.24
C LYS A 72 1.94 6.92 -5.67
N SER A 73 0.87 6.42 -5.09
CA SER A 73 0.76 5.05 -4.63
C SER A 73 0.39 4.10 -5.77
N ARG A 74 0.95 2.89 -5.79
CA ARG A 74 0.60 1.82 -6.72
C ARG A 74 0.52 0.48 -5.99
N THR A 75 -0.56 -0.25 -6.24
CA THR A 75 -0.76 -1.58 -5.66
C THR A 75 0.11 -2.62 -6.38
N SER A 76 0.87 -3.37 -5.59
CA SER A 76 1.61 -4.55 -6.04
C SER A 76 0.78 -5.81 -5.83
N TRP A 77 0.74 -6.64 -6.87
CA TRP A 77 -0.02 -7.88 -6.91
C TRP A 77 0.93 -9.07 -6.87
N SER A 78 0.54 -10.11 -6.14
CA SER A 78 1.15 -11.43 -6.24
C SER A 78 0.16 -12.45 -6.79
N GLY A 79 0.67 -13.56 -7.32
CA GLY A 79 -0.13 -14.63 -7.91
C GLY A 79 -0.58 -14.33 -9.34
N ALA A 80 -0.32 -15.26 -10.26
CA ALA A 80 -0.73 -15.16 -11.66
C ALA A 80 -2.17 -15.65 -11.91
N LEU A 81 -2.69 -16.52 -11.03
CA LEU A 81 -4.01 -17.15 -11.13
C LEU A 81 -4.92 -16.83 -9.92
N SER A 82 -4.31 -16.53 -8.77
CA SER A 82 -5.00 -16.09 -7.57
C SER A 82 -4.41 -14.75 -7.15
N PRO A 83 -4.87 -13.64 -7.75
CA PRO A 83 -4.32 -12.33 -7.46
C PRO A 83 -4.57 -12.00 -5.99
N SER A 84 -3.52 -11.61 -5.28
CA SER A 84 -3.60 -11.05 -3.93
C SER A 84 -2.78 -9.79 -3.84
N ILE A 85 -3.18 -8.89 -2.94
CA ILE A 85 -2.46 -7.64 -2.72
C ILE A 85 -1.24 -7.93 -1.87
N ASN A 86 -0.05 -7.73 -2.44
CA ASN A 86 1.21 -7.98 -1.75
C ASN A 86 1.73 -6.73 -1.03
N ALA A 87 1.63 -5.57 -1.67
CA ALA A 87 2.16 -4.32 -1.15
C ALA A 87 1.50 -3.09 -1.79
N VAL A 88 1.75 -1.92 -1.23
CA VAL A 88 1.57 -0.63 -1.89
C VAL A 88 2.94 0.04 -1.96
N PHE A 89 3.36 0.36 -3.19
CA PHE A 89 4.55 1.16 -3.45
C PHE A 89 4.18 2.63 -3.50
N ILE A 90 5.04 3.49 -3.00
CA ILE A 90 4.99 4.94 -3.21
C ILE A 90 6.15 5.31 -4.13
N SER A 91 5.82 5.97 -5.24
CA SER A 91 6.77 6.42 -6.25
C SER A 91 6.64 7.93 -6.46
N ILE A 92 7.73 8.58 -6.86
CA ILE A 92 7.70 9.94 -7.41
C ILE A 92 7.54 9.81 -8.92
N CYS A 93 6.51 10.44 -9.48
CA CYS A 93 6.15 10.36 -10.90
C CYS A 93 6.27 11.72 -11.60
N GLU A 94 7.50 12.20 -11.78
CA GLU A 94 7.77 13.43 -12.55
C GLU A 94 8.36 13.10 -13.93
N LYS A 95 9.69 12.94 -14.00
CA LYS A 95 10.41 12.57 -15.24
C LYS A 95 10.67 11.07 -15.35
N GLU A 96 11.07 10.46 -14.24
CA GLU A 96 11.29 9.03 -14.11
C GLU A 96 10.59 8.53 -12.85
N GLU A 97 10.00 7.33 -12.93
CA GLU A 97 9.32 6.73 -11.78
C GLU A 97 10.36 6.19 -10.79
N VAL A 98 10.56 6.91 -9.68
CA VAL A 98 11.48 6.50 -8.61
C VAL A 98 10.66 5.95 -7.45
N ARG A 99 10.85 4.67 -7.12
CA ARG A 99 10.24 4.06 -5.92
C ARG A 99 10.96 4.56 -4.68
N VAL A 100 10.22 5.19 -3.78
CA VAL A 100 10.78 5.80 -2.56
C VAL A 100 10.45 5.00 -1.31
N ALA A 101 9.28 4.35 -1.28
CA ALA A 101 8.86 3.55 -0.15
C ALA A 101 7.90 2.42 -0.55
N MET A 102 7.68 1.49 0.37
CA MET A 102 6.64 0.48 0.28
C MET A 102 6.06 0.10 1.63
N MET A 103 4.78 -0.25 1.64
CA MET A 103 4.12 -0.95 2.73
C MET A 103 3.68 -2.33 2.23
N THR A 104 4.30 -3.39 2.75
CA THR A 104 3.88 -4.77 2.43
C THR A 104 2.64 -5.13 3.23
N HIS A 105 1.75 -5.94 2.66
CA HIS A 105 0.55 -6.43 3.33
C HIS A 105 0.91 -7.09 4.66
N SER A 106 1.87 -8.02 4.71
CA SER A 106 2.26 -8.68 5.97
C SER A 106 2.61 -7.71 7.11
N ARG A 107 3.31 -6.62 6.78
CA ARG A 107 3.74 -5.55 7.72
C ARG A 107 2.69 -4.47 8.02
N PHE A 108 1.61 -4.41 7.24
CA PHE A 108 0.59 -3.40 7.46
C PHE A 108 -0.23 -3.70 8.73
N LYS A 109 -0.07 -2.88 9.77
CA LYS A 109 -0.74 -3.08 11.06
C LYS A 109 -2.03 -2.27 11.13
N VAL A 110 -3.11 -2.93 11.51
CA VAL A 110 -4.42 -2.32 11.77
C VAL A 110 -4.91 -2.84 13.12
N PRO A 111 -4.59 -2.15 14.23
CA PRO A 111 -4.78 -2.68 15.58
C PRO A 111 -6.18 -3.20 15.89
N VAL A 112 -7.22 -2.53 15.35
CA VAL A 112 -8.61 -2.95 15.51
C VAL A 112 -8.85 -4.32 14.85
N LEU A 113 -8.31 -4.56 13.65
CA LEU A 113 -8.45 -5.84 12.97
C LEU A 113 -7.63 -6.93 13.65
N GLU A 114 -6.45 -6.59 14.18
CA GLU A 114 -5.61 -7.52 14.92
C GLU A 114 -6.29 -8.02 16.19
N ARG A 115 -6.94 -7.10 16.92
CA ARG A 115 -7.76 -7.44 18.09
C ARG A 115 -8.92 -8.34 17.69
N MET A 116 -9.69 -7.99 16.66
CA MET A 116 -10.82 -8.81 16.20
C MET A 116 -10.38 -10.22 15.79
N ARG A 117 -9.20 -10.36 15.18
CA ARG A 117 -8.64 -11.68 14.85
C ARG A 117 -8.25 -12.45 16.10
N PHE A 118 -7.60 -11.80 17.05
CA PHE A 118 -7.21 -12.40 18.32
C PHE A 118 -8.42 -12.87 19.14
N ASP A 119 -9.49 -12.07 19.17
CA ASP A 119 -10.73 -12.37 19.88
C ASP A 119 -11.59 -13.44 19.16
N GLY A 120 -11.19 -13.88 17.97
CA GLY A 120 -11.95 -14.84 17.15
C GLY A 120 -13.17 -14.25 16.45
N ASP A 121 -13.35 -12.93 16.50
CA ASP A 121 -14.45 -12.22 15.82
C ASP A 121 -14.34 -12.32 14.31
N VAL A 122 -13.13 -12.46 13.76
CA VAL A 122 -12.90 -12.66 12.32
C VAL A 122 -11.96 -13.83 12.11
N SER A 123 -12.25 -14.63 11.09
CA SER A 123 -11.33 -15.66 10.61
C SER A 123 -10.07 -15.05 9.98
N GLU A 124 -8.98 -15.81 9.86
CA GLU A 124 -7.76 -15.35 9.17
C GLU A 124 -8.04 -14.85 7.75
N ARG A 125 -8.93 -15.54 7.01
CA ARG A 125 -9.32 -15.13 5.65
C ARG A 125 -10.07 -13.80 5.63
N GLU A 126 -10.97 -13.59 6.58
CA GLU A 126 -11.68 -12.33 6.75
C GLU A 126 -10.74 -11.20 7.14
N PHE A 127 -9.82 -11.46 8.08
CA PHE A 127 -8.79 -10.53 8.49
C PHE A 127 -7.91 -10.09 7.30
N ASP A 128 -7.37 -11.03 6.54
CA ASP A 128 -6.51 -10.75 5.38
C ASP A 128 -7.23 -9.93 4.32
N MET A 129 -8.52 -10.21 4.12
CA MET A 129 -9.34 -9.46 3.19
C MET A 129 -9.62 -8.05 3.69
N MET A 130 -10.06 -7.87 4.94
CA MET A 130 -10.29 -6.54 5.54
C MET A 130 -9.02 -5.71 5.50
N LYS A 131 -7.88 -6.31 5.83
CA LYS A 131 -6.55 -5.68 5.80
C LYS A 131 -6.15 -5.30 4.38
N SER A 132 -6.43 -6.15 3.40
CA SER A 132 -6.25 -5.82 1.98
C SER A 132 -7.11 -4.64 1.55
N CYS A 133 -8.39 -4.59 1.96
CA CYS A 133 -9.30 -3.48 1.67
C CYS A 133 -8.76 -2.17 2.24
N MET A 134 -8.31 -2.20 3.49
CA MET A 134 -7.69 -1.05 4.15
C MET A 134 -6.45 -0.59 3.39
N LEU A 135 -5.59 -1.51 2.95
CA LEU A 135 -4.34 -1.18 2.28
C LEU A 135 -4.57 -0.49 0.92
N ILE A 136 -5.62 -0.85 0.18
CA ILE A 136 -5.95 -0.22 -1.12
C ILE A 136 -6.94 0.94 -1.01
N ASN A 137 -7.49 1.19 0.17
CA ASN A 137 -8.43 2.27 0.40
C ASN A 137 -7.77 3.62 0.04
N ARG A 138 -8.53 4.51 -0.59
CA ARG A 138 -8.04 5.82 -1.05
C ARG A 138 -7.48 6.67 0.09
N HIS A 139 -8.16 6.70 1.23
CA HIS A 139 -7.72 7.43 2.41
C HIS A 139 -6.37 6.90 2.92
N THR A 140 -6.24 5.57 3.08
CA THR A 140 -4.98 4.94 3.50
C THR A 140 -3.83 5.24 2.54
N ARG A 141 -4.09 5.14 1.23
CA ARG A 141 -3.08 5.42 0.19
C ARG A 141 -2.63 6.88 0.19
N SER A 142 -3.56 7.81 0.31
CA SER A 142 -3.26 9.25 0.43
C SER A 142 -2.46 9.53 1.70
N ALA A 143 -2.77 8.84 2.80
CA ALA A 143 -2.02 8.97 4.05
C ALA A 143 -0.59 8.44 3.91
N PHE A 144 -0.37 7.33 3.19
CA PHE A 144 0.98 6.85 2.87
C PHE A 144 1.76 7.85 2.01
N GLU A 145 1.14 8.40 0.96
CA GLU A 145 1.76 9.43 0.11
C GLU A 145 2.19 10.64 0.96
N THR A 146 1.30 11.11 1.84
CA THR A 146 1.57 12.26 2.74
C THR A 146 2.67 11.95 3.75
N GLU A 147 2.64 10.78 4.38
CA GLU A 147 3.64 10.38 5.37
C GLU A 147 5.02 10.24 4.73
N VAL A 148 5.11 9.62 3.56
CA VAL A 148 6.39 9.48 2.83
C VAL A 148 6.94 10.85 2.42
N TYR A 149 6.09 11.73 1.89
CA TYR A 149 6.48 13.11 1.59
C TYR A 149 7.03 13.82 2.84
N ARG A 150 6.29 13.74 3.95
CA ARG A 150 6.65 14.37 5.23
C ARG A 150 7.97 13.83 5.77
N GLN A 151 8.19 12.51 5.72
CA GLN A 151 9.43 11.91 6.20
C GLN A 151 10.61 12.37 5.35
N ILE A 152 10.48 12.34 4.01
CA ILE A 152 11.54 12.75 3.07
C ILE A 152 11.96 14.21 3.25
N HIS A 153 11.01 15.10 3.53
CA HIS A 153 11.24 16.55 3.65
C HIS A 153 11.33 17.05 5.10
N ARG A 154 11.39 16.15 6.09
CA ARG A 154 11.53 16.56 7.48
C ARG A 154 12.92 17.18 7.68
N GLU A 155 12.96 18.47 8.02
CA GLU A 155 14.19 19.25 8.26
C GLU A 155 14.97 18.81 9.52
N ASP A 156 14.41 17.96 10.38
CA ASP A 156 14.96 17.62 11.71
C ASP A 156 16.22 16.73 11.72
N PHE A 157 16.93 16.57 10.60
CA PHE A 157 18.33 16.10 10.59
C PHE A 157 19.31 17.29 10.63
N ILE A 158 19.03 18.28 11.49
CA ILE A 158 20.03 19.25 11.92
C ILE A 158 20.91 18.57 12.98
N ASP A 159 22.18 18.39 12.63
CA ASP A 159 23.36 18.20 13.50
C ASP A 159 23.28 17.18 14.65
N VAL A 160 23.61 15.92 14.36
CA VAL A 160 24.19 15.00 15.38
C VAL A 160 25.72 14.97 15.30
N ASN A 161 26.35 15.80 14.43
CA ASN A 161 27.81 15.83 14.27
C ASN A 161 28.50 17.14 14.65
N ASN A 162 27.78 18.13 15.21
CA ASN A 162 28.40 19.34 15.79
C ASN A 162 28.48 19.24 17.32
N GLY A 163 29.01 18.12 17.79
CA GLY A 163 29.22 17.83 19.20
C GLY A 163 30.49 17.03 19.43
N LYS A 164 31.63 17.53 18.93
CA LYS A 164 33.01 17.30 19.40
C LYS A 164 33.99 17.72 18.31
N GLU A 165 34.52 18.93 18.39
CA GLU A 165 35.96 19.18 18.24
C GLU A 165 36.34 20.25 19.28
N GLY A 166 37.53 20.07 19.86
CA GLY A 166 37.99 20.69 21.11
C GLY A 166 38.38 22.15 21.05
#